data_AF-A0A7S3EU67-F1
#
_entry.id   AF-A0A7S3EU67-F1
#
_cell.length_a   1.000
_cell.length_b   1.000
_cell.length_c   1.000
_cell.angle_alpha   90.00
_cell.angle_beta   90.00
_cell.angle_gamma   90.00
#
_symmetry.space_group_name_H-M   'P 1'
#
loop_
_entity.id
_entity.type
_entity.pdbx_description
1 polymer ?
#
loop_
_entity_poly.entity_id
_entity_poly.type
_entity_poly.pdbx_seq_one_letter_code
_entity_poly.pdbx_strand_id
1 'polypeptide(L)'
;LYKVLGFIPMDEDTAPIAEALNAALPNVLNASISEFNFKSVVDELGDVMYQYPFSLPPFYIAIIRCLGVLEGVALQVDQDFAIIKDAYPFIASRLLSEDSPRLQSALRTLIIRDGEVRWDYLE
;
A
#
# COMPACT_ATOMS: atom_id res chain seq x y z
N LEU A 1 -3.99 7.66 12.57
CA LEU A 1 -3.85 6.19 12.47
C LEU A 1 -2.38 5.79 12.47
N TYR A 2 -1.58 6.24 11.50
CA TYR A 2 -0.15 5.91 11.40
C TYR A 2 0.67 6.25 12.67
N LYS A 3 0.36 7.37 13.33
CA LYS A 3 0.94 7.72 14.63
C LYS A 3 0.59 6.71 15.75
N VAL A 4 -0.68 6.31 15.85
CA VAL A 4 -1.16 5.32 16.84
C VAL A 4 -0.58 3.93 16.59
N LEU A 5 -0.36 3.58 15.32
CA LEU A 5 0.23 2.31 14.92
C LEU A 5 1.77 2.30 15.07
N GLY A 6 2.39 3.40 15.49
CA GLY A 6 3.84 3.49 15.71
C GLY A 6 4.66 3.72 14.44
N PHE A 7 4.02 4.09 13.32
CA PHE A 7 4.72 4.36 12.07
C PHE A 7 5.33 5.76 12.01
N ILE A 8 4.74 6.72 12.70
CA ILE A 8 5.16 8.12 12.67
C ILE A 8 5.16 8.64 14.12
N PRO A 9 6.18 9.41 14.55
CA PRO A 9 6.16 10.06 15.86
C PRO A 9 4.91 10.92 16.06
N MET A 10 4.47 11.07 17.32
CA MET A 10 3.20 11.75 17.61
C MET A 10 3.25 13.25 17.28
N ASP A 11 4.43 13.84 17.34
CA ASP A 11 4.77 15.25 17.12
C ASP A 11 5.15 15.59 15.68
N GLU A 12 5.34 14.60 14.81
CA GLU A 12 5.78 14.81 13.44
C GLU A 12 4.70 15.41 12.53
N ASP A 13 5.09 16.30 11.60
CA ASP A 13 4.20 16.75 10.53
C ASP A 13 4.05 15.67 9.44
N THR A 14 2.81 15.29 9.17
CA THR A 14 2.50 14.25 8.18
C THR A 14 2.34 14.78 6.76
N ALA A 15 2.22 16.10 6.57
CA ALA A 15 2.05 16.70 5.24
C ALA A 15 3.17 16.33 4.25
N PRO A 16 4.47 16.46 4.58
CA PRO A 16 5.53 16.12 3.63
C PRO A 16 5.61 14.60 3.35
N ILE A 17 5.28 13.77 4.35
CA ILE A 17 5.23 12.32 4.20
C ILE A 17 4.10 11.92 3.23
N ALA A 18 2.94 12.56 3.36
CA ALA A 18 1.81 12.31 2.46
C ALA A 18 2.12 12.75 1.02
N GLU A 19 2.82 13.86 0.84
CA GLU A 19 3.27 14.32 -0.47
C GLU A 19 4.27 13.35 -1.12
N ALA A 20 5.26 12.89 -0.35
CA ALA A 20 6.22 11.90 -0.82
C ALA A 20 5.56 10.57 -1.21
N LEU A 21 4.64 10.07 -0.38
CA LEU A 21 3.85 8.88 -0.72
C LEU A 21 3.00 9.09 -1.97
N ASN A 22 2.35 10.25 -2.13
CA ASN A 22 1.58 10.56 -3.33
C ASN A 22 2.44 10.71 -4.59
N ALA A 23 3.73 11.03 -4.46
CA ALA A 23 4.67 11.07 -5.58
C ALA A 23 5.23 9.68 -5.94
N ALA A 24 5.42 8.81 -4.94
CA ALA A 24 5.89 7.44 -5.14
C ALA A 24 4.78 6.51 -5.67
N LEU A 25 3.56 6.64 -5.13
CA LEU A 25 2.43 5.77 -5.45
C LEU A 25 2.07 5.69 -6.95
N PRO A 26 2.10 6.76 -7.75
CA PRO A 26 1.86 6.67 -9.19
C PRO A 26 2.87 5.80 -9.92
N ASN A 27 4.13 5.73 -9.50
CA ASN A 27 5.11 4.81 -10.11
C ASN A 27 4.79 3.36 -9.77
N VAL A 28 4.28 3.12 -8.56
CA VAL A 28 3.79 1.81 -8.15
C VAL A 28 2.51 1.46 -8.92
N LEU A 29 1.51 2.34 -8.94
CA LEU A 29 0.16 2.13 -9.46
C LEU A 29 0.04 2.21 -10.99
N ASN A 30 0.91 2.96 -11.68
CA ASN A 30 0.96 3.01 -13.15
C ASN A 30 1.82 1.87 -13.74
N ALA A 31 2.53 1.10 -12.91
CA ALA A 31 3.05 -0.17 -13.36
C ALA A 31 1.86 -1.08 -13.69
N SER A 32 1.94 -1.80 -14.81
CA SER A 32 0.91 -2.79 -15.14
C SER A 32 0.69 -3.70 -13.92
N ILE A 33 -0.56 -4.05 -13.59
CA ILE A 33 -0.87 -5.01 -12.51
C ILE A 33 -0.05 -6.31 -12.69
N SER A 34 0.35 -6.62 -13.93
CA SER A 34 1.24 -7.72 -14.29
C SER A 34 2.72 -7.54 -13.89
N GLU A 35 3.20 -6.31 -13.70
CA GLU A 35 4.56 -5.97 -13.22
C GLU A 35 4.60 -5.72 -11.71
N PHE A 36 3.44 -5.71 -11.05
CA PHE A 36 3.23 -5.38 -9.65
C PHE A 36 3.60 -6.53 -8.71
N ASN A 37 4.90 -6.85 -8.63
CA ASN A 37 5.42 -7.82 -7.65
C ASN A 37 5.64 -7.14 -6.28
N PHE A 38 5.47 -7.90 -5.19
CA PHE A 38 5.51 -7.37 -3.82
C PHE A 38 6.86 -6.74 -3.47
N LYS A 39 7.95 -7.27 -4.01
CA LYS A 39 9.29 -6.72 -3.79
C LYS A 39 9.41 -5.27 -4.28
N SER A 40 8.98 -4.97 -5.50
CA SER A 40 9.03 -3.60 -6.06
C SER A 40 8.27 -2.60 -5.20
N VAL A 41 7.12 -3.00 -4.64
CA VAL A 41 6.34 -2.16 -3.72
C VAL A 41 7.10 -1.86 -2.43
N VAL A 42 7.74 -2.89 -1.86
CA VAL A 42 8.52 -2.74 -0.62
C VAL A 42 9.74 -1.86 -0.84
N ASP A 43 10.41 -2.00 -1.99
CA ASP A 43 11.58 -1.21 -2.35
C ASP A 43 11.21 0.28 -2.50
N GLU A 44 10.15 0.61 -3.25
CA GLU A 44 9.69 2.00 -3.45
C GLU A 44 9.21 2.65 -2.14
N LEU A 45 8.45 1.91 -1.32
CA LEU A 45 8.06 2.40 0.01
C LEU A 45 9.29 2.56 0.92
N GLY A 46 10.29 1.69 0.76
CA GLY A 46 11.57 1.73 1.46
C GLY A 46 12.27 3.08 1.34
N ASP A 47 12.30 3.62 0.13
CA ASP A 47 12.95 4.90 -0.16
C ASP A 47 12.26 6.07 0.56
N VAL A 48 10.92 6.09 0.57
CA VAL A 48 10.16 7.09 1.33
C VAL A 48 10.42 6.94 2.83
N MET A 49 10.46 5.72 3.34
CA MET A 49 10.72 5.46 4.76
C MET A 49 12.15 5.82 5.18
N TYR A 50 13.10 5.84 4.26
CA TYR A 50 14.47 6.28 4.53
C TYR A 50 14.59 7.81 4.62
N GLN A 51 13.82 8.53 3.79
CA GLN A 51 13.90 10.00 3.68
C GLN A 51 13.13 10.72 4.79
N TYR A 52 12.12 10.08 5.37
CA TYR A 52 11.25 10.65 6.39
C TYR A 52 11.36 9.87 7.71
N PRO A 53 10.98 10.45 8.86
CA PRO A 53 11.00 9.76 10.16
C PRO A 53 9.87 8.73 10.30
N PHE A 54 9.71 7.89 9.28
CA PHE A 54 8.78 6.78 9.26
C PHE A 54 9.49 5.56 9.87
N SER A 55 8.92 5.01 10.93
CA SER A 55 9.44 3.80 11.56
C SER A 55 8.56 2.61 11.18
N LEU A 56 9.16 1.48 10.82
CA LEU A 56 8.41 0.24 10.65
C LEU A 56 8.42 -0.52 11.99
N PRO A 57 7.28 -0.66 12.69
CA PRO A 57 7.25 -1.46 13.91
C PRO A 57 7.61 -2.92 13.60
N PRO A 58 8.30 -3.64 14.51
CA PRO A 58 8.81 -4.99 14.25
C PRO A 58 7.74 -5.98 13.75
N PHE A 59 6.51 -5.85 14.24
CA PHE A 59 5.38 -6.68 13.81
C PHE A 59 5.11 -6.56 12.30
N TYR A 60 5.12 -5.35 11.76
CA TYR A 60 4.87 -5.12 10.33
C TYR A 60 6.06 -5.56 9.47
N ILE A 61 7.29 -5.42 9.97
CA ILE A 61 8.49 -5.96 9.30
C ILE A 61 8.35 -7.49 9.13
N ALA A 62 7.87 -8.18 10.16
CA ALA A 62 7.66 -9.63 10.09
C ALA A 62 6.63 -10.00 9.01
N ILE A 63 5.51 -9.28 8.93
CA ILE A 63 4.48 -9.48 7.90
C ILE A 63 5.09 -9.30 6.51
N ILE A 64 5.82 -8.20 6.26
CA ILE A 64 6.45 -7.92 4.97
C ILE A 64 7.44 -9.02 4.59
N ARG A 65 8.29 -9.45 5.53
CA ARG A 65 9.24 -10.55 5.29
C ARG A 65 8.54 -11.86 4.97
N CYS A 66 7.46 -12.20 5.67
CA CYS A 66 6.67 -13.41 5.38
C CYS A 66 6.08 -13.35 3.98
N LEU A 67 5.48 -12.23 3.58
CA LEU A 67 4.91 -12.06 2.24
C LEU A 67 5.97 -12.18 1.14
N GLY A 68 7.14 -11.55 1.31
CA GLY A 68 8.23 -11.67 0.34
C GLY A 68 8.78 -13.10 0.20
N VAL A 69 8.87 -13.85 1.29
CA VAL A 69 9.26 -15.28 1.23
C VAL A 69 8.19 -16.11 0.52
N LEU A 70 6.90 -15.88 0.84
CA LEU A 70 5.79 -16.61 0.21
C LEU A 70 5.73 -16.35 -1.30
N GLU A 71 5.87 -15.09 -1.73
CA GLU A 71 5.94 -14.74 -3.14
C GLU A 71 7.15 -15.38 -3.82
N GLY A 72 8.34 -15.32 -3.20
CA GLY A 72 9.55 -15.96 -3.73
C GLY A 72 9.45 -17.48 -3.87
N VAL A 73 8.69 -18.16 -3.00
CA VAL A 73 8.40 -19.60 -3.13
C VAL A 73 7.40 -19.86 -4.26
N ALA A 74 6.33 -19.07 -4.34
CA ALA A 74 5.31 -19.23 -5.38
C ALA A 74 5.88 -19.01 -6.80
N LEU A 75 6.80 -18.05 -6.95
CA LEU A 75 7.51 -17.80 -8.21
C LEU A 75 8.28 -19.03 -8.72
N GLN A 76 8.68 -19.97 -7.86
CA GLN A 76 9.35 -21.20 -8.30
C GLN A 76 8.41 -22.16 -9.04
N VAL A 77 7.10 -22.03 -8.82
CA VAL A 77 6.05 -22.86 -9.44
C VAL A 77 5.41 -22.14 -10.62
N ASP A 78 5.14 -20.85 -10.48
CA ASP A 78 4.54 -20.00 -11.50
C ASP A 78 5.33 -18.68 -11.61
N GLN A 79 6.03 -18.49 -12.73
CA GLN A 79 6.88 -17.32 -12.95
C GLN A 79 6.09 -16.01 -13.12
N ASP A 80 4.80 -16.09 -13.42
CA ASP A 80 3.91 -14.94 -13.59
C ASP A 80 3.13 -14.63 -12.30
N PHE A 81 3.43 -15.35 -11.21
CA PHE A 81 2.79 -15.15 -9.91
C PHE A 81 3.16 -13.79 -9.30
N ALA A 82 2.14 -13.05 -8.85
CA ALA A 82 2.31 -11.84 -8.07
C ALA A 82 1.26 -11.80 -6.97
N ILE A 83 1.69 -11.79 -5.71
CA ILE A 83 0.78 -11.97 -4.57
C ILE A 83 -0.25 -10.84 -4.47
N ILE A 84 0.15 -9.61 -4.83
CA ILE A 84 -0.72 -8.44 -4.79
C ILE A 84 -1.77 -8.51 -5.90
N LYS A 85 -1.36 -8.88 -7.12
CA LYS A 85 -2.26 -9.07 -8.27
C LYS A 85 -3.36 -10.08 -7.94
N ASP A 86 -2.98 -11.23 -7.38
CA ASP A 86 -3.94 -12.29 -7.05
C ASP A 86 -4.83 -11.94 -5.85
N ALA A 87 -4.30 -11.17 -4.90
CA ALA A 87 -5.07 -10.68 -3.76
C ALA A 87 -5.97 -9.49 -4.09
N TYR A 88 -5.73 -8.79 -5.20
CA TYR A 88 -6.44 -7.55 -5.56
C TYR A 88 -7.97 -7.70 -5.53
N PRO A 89 -8.59 -8.73 -6.14
CA PRO A 89 -10.04 -8.88 -6.10
C PRO A 89 -10.59 -9.03 -4.67
N PHE A 90 -9.85 -9.73 -3.81
CA PHE A 90 -10.23 -9.90 -2.40
C PHE A 90 -10.08 -8.58 -1.63
N ILE A 91 -8.97 -7.86 -1.82
CA ILE A 91 -8.72 -6.56 -1.18
C ILE A 91 -9.78 -5.54 -1.62
N ALA A 92 -10.04 -5.43 -2.91
CA ALA A 92 -11.06 -4.54 -3.48
C ALA A 92 -12.46 -4.90 -2.96
N SER A 93 -12.85 -6.18 -2.99
CA SER A 93 -14.13 -6.63 -2.45
C SER A 93 -14.26 -6.28 -0.97
N ARG A 94 -13.21 -6.48 -0.17
CA ARG A 94 -13.23 -6.18 1.26
C ARG A 94 -13.31 -4.68 1.54
N LEU A 95 -12.58 -3.85 0.80
CA LEU A 95 -12.68 -2.39 0.88
C LEU A 95 -14.11 -1.90 0.61
N LEU A 96 -14.80 -2.51 -0.36
CA LEU A 96 -16.14 -2.13 -0.79
C LEU A 96 -17.27 -2.71 0.07
N SER A 97 -17.07 -3.91 0.63
CA SER A 97 -18.16 -4.69 1.26
C SER A 97 -18.09 -4.75 2.78
N GLU A 98 -16.95 -4.44 3.39
CA GLU A 98 -16.82 -4.54 4.84
C GLU A 98 -17.53 -3.38 5.54
N ASP A 99 -18.39 -3.69 6.51
CA ASP A 99 -19.07 -2.74 7.41
C ASP A 99 -18.09 -2.14 8.43
N SER A 100 -16.98 -1.60 7.93
CA SER A 100 -16.04 -0.82 8.69
C SER A 100 -16.24 0.65 8.30
N PRO A 101 -16.94 1.45 9.14
CA PRO A 101 -17.12 2.88 8.88
C PRO A 101 -15.79 3.59 8.61
N ARG A 102 -14.71 3.08 9.21
CA ARG A 102 -13.35 3.57 9.01
C ARG A 102 -12.80 3.25 7.62
N LEU A 103 -12.97 2.03 7.15
CA LEU A 103 -12.46 1.58 5.85
C LEU A 103 -13.25 2.26 4.72
N GLN A 104 -14.58 2.34 4.87
CA GLN A 104 -15.46 3.09 3.97
C GLN A 104 -15.08 4.58 3.93
N SER A 105 -14.79 5.19 5.08
CA SER A 105 -14.31 6.57 5.12
C SER A 105 -12.95 6.74 4.44
N ALA A 106 -12.00 5.82 4.64
CA ALA A 106 -10.69 5.88 4.01
C ALA A 106 -10.80 5.70 2.48
N LEU A 107 -11.60 4.73 2.04
CA LEU A 107 -11.90 4.48 0.63
C LEU A 107 -12.56 5.71 -0.01
N ARG A 108 -13.54 6.31 0.67
CA ARG A 108 -14.22 7.52 0.20
C ARG A 108 -13.24 8.69 0.04
N THR A 109 -12.32 8.89 0.99
CA THR A 109 -11.29 9.93 0.90
C THR A 109 -10.29 9.67 -0.23
N LEU A 110 -10.01 8.41 -0.56
CA LEU A 110 -9.11 8.05 -1.66
C LEU A 110 -9.76 8.25 -3.03
N ILE A 111 -11.02 7.85 -3.18
CA ILE A 111 -11.75 7.90 -4.46
C ILE A 111 -12.33 9.31 -4.72
N ILE A 112 -12.70 10.06 -3.69
CA ILE A 112 -13.36 11.36 -3.82
C ILE A 112 -12.42 12.48 -3.37
N ARG A 113 -11.99 13.32 -4.32
CA ARG A 113 -11.26 14.56 -4.04
C ARG A 113 -12.07 15.74 -4.56
N ASP A 114 -12.31 16.72 -3.70
CA ASP A 114 -13.06 17.95 -4.03
C ASP A 114 -14.47 17.73 -4.63
N GLY A 115 -15.10 16.59 -4.31
CA GLY A 115 -16.44 16.24 -4.81
C GLY A 115 -16.44 15.48 -6.14
N GLU A 116 -15.27 15.27 -6.76
CA GLU A 116 -15.11 14.51 -7.99
C GLU A 116 -14.56 13.10 -7.71
N VAL A 117 -15.04 12.12 -8.48
CA VAL A 117 -14.61 10.72 -8.41
C VAL A 117 -13.36 10.55 -9.26
N ARG A 118 -12.28 10.05 -8.66
CA ARG A 118 -11.02 9.71 -9.32
C ARG A 118 -11.12 8.31 -9.94
N TRP A 119 -11.62 8.25 -11.17
CA TRP A 119 -11.80 7.00 -11.91
C TRP A 119 -10.50 6.24 -12.18
N ASP A 120 -9.36 6.94 -12.24
CA ASP A 120 -8.02 6.37 -12.45
C ASP A 120 -7.58 5.33 -11.39
N TYR A 121 -8.30 5.20 -10.27
CA TYR A 121 -8.02 4.24 -9.20
C TYR A 121 -8.98 3.04 -9.19
N LEU A 122 -9.98 3.04 -10.08
CA LEU A 122 -11.04 2.04 -10.18
C LEU A 122 -10.97 1.20 -11.45
N GLU A 123 -9.99 1.47 -12.31
CA GLU A 123 -9.68 0.74 -13.56
C GLU A 123 -8.39 -0.07 -13.38
#